data_AF-W5N0X1-F1
#
_entry.id   AF-W5N0X1-F1
#
_cell.length_a   1.000
_cell.length_b   1.000
_cell.length_c   1.000
_cell.angle_alpha   90.00
_cell.angle_beta   90.00
_cell.angle_gamma   90.00
#
_symmetry.space_group_name_H-M   'P 1'
#
loop_
_entity.id
_entity.type
_entity.pdbx_description
1 polymer ?
#
loop_
_entity_poly.entity_id
_entity_poly.type
_entity_poly.pdbx_seq_one_letter_code
_entity_poly.pdbx_strand_id
1 'polypeptide(L)'
;MFVVVEMVDTVRIPPWQFQRQLNDAIAEELNKKLANKVVYNVGLCVCLYDITKLEDSYIFPGDGASHTKVHFRYVVFKPFLDEILIGKIKYCSQEGVHVTLGFFDDIVIPPESLQQPAKFDEAEQVWVWEYETDEGAHDLYMDQGEDVRFRVVDEVFVDTSPSGPVTAPTEAPGAATTAGAADEGGQKKEAPYTLIVSVGGAGGPGGRGAGHTDARTHTGGASQPLRLVPALTAD
;
A
#
# COMPACT_ATOMS: atom_id res chain seq x y z
N MET A 1 -3.20 -6.51 9.92
CA MET A 1 -2.51 -5.78 8.84
C MET A 1 -1.07 -6.26 8.63
N PHE A 2 -0.24 -6.41 9.68
CA PHE A 2 1.13 -6.93 9.55
C PHE A 2 1.25 -8.35 10.14
N VAL A 3 2.01 -9.20 9.46
CA VAL A 3 2.34 -10.55 9.90
C VAL A 3 3.84 -10.75 9.91
N VAL A 4 4.32 -11.61 10.81
CA VAL A 4 5.73 -12.01 10.88
C VAL A 4 5.88 -13.33 10.14
N VAL A 5 6.75 -13.37 9.15
CA VAL A 5 6.97 -14.55 8.30
C VAL A 5 8.39 -15.06 8.50
N GLU A 6 8.51 -16.35 8.79
CA GLU A 6 9.79 -17.06 8.85
C GLU A 6 10.24 -17.42 7.44
N MET A 7 11.46 -16.98 7.07
CA MET A 7 12.05 -17.23 5.77
C MET A 7 13.50 -17.67 5.91
N VAL A 8 13.97 -18.39 4.90
CA VAL A 8 15.35 -18.85 4.79
C VAL A 8 15.93 -18.32 3.50
N ASP A 9 17.06 -17.63 3.59
CA ASP A 9 17.73 -17.07 2.42
C ASP A 9 19.26 -17.26 2.55
N THR A 10 19.93 -17.30 1.40
CA THR A 10 21.39 -17.31 1.33
C THR A 10 21.88 -15.93 0.97
N VAL A 11 22.54 -15.28 1.92
CA VAL A 11 23.03 -13.91 1.79
C VAL A 11 24.50 -13.94 1.37
N ARG A 12 24.81 -13.22 0.29
CA ARG A 12 26.17 -13.04 -0.21
C ARG A 12 26.78 -11.78 0.40
N ILE A 13 27.76 -11.96 1.28
CA ILE A 13 28.50 -10.87 1.91
C ILE A 13 29.82 -10.64 1.16
N PRO A 14 30.01 -9.47 0.53
CA PRO A 14 31.25 -9.16 -0.17
C PRO A 14 32.43 -8.94 0.79
N PRO A 15 33.67 -9.18 0.35
CA PRO A 15 34.85 -9.19 1.22
C PRO A 15 35.17 -7.82 1.85
N TRP A 16 34.76 -6.70 1.22
CA TRP A 16 34.94 -5.37 1.80
C TRP A 16 34.05 -5.10 3.02
N GLN A 17 32.97 -5.87 3.21
CA GLN A 17 32.09 -5.78 4.38
C GLN A 17 32.55 -6.68 5.55
N PHE A 18 33.58 -7.50 5.37
CA PHE A 18 34.08 -8.42 6.43
C PHE A 18 34.66 -7.70 7.66
N GLN A 19 34.93 -6.41 7.57
CA GLN A 19 35.35 -5.59 8.70
C GLN A 19 34.21 -5.25 9.67
N ARG A 20 32.94 -5.46 9.28
CA ARG A 20 31.74 -5.23 10.12
C ARG A 20 31.28 -6.51 10.80
N GLN A 21 30.43 -6.38 11.82
CA GLN A 21 29.78 -7.54 12.42
C GLN A 21 28.89 -8.23 11.38
N LEU A 22 28.96 -9.57 11.35
CA LEU A 22 28.24 -10.39 10.37
C LEU A 22 26.72 -10.16 10.46
N ASN A 23 26.19 -10.02 11.68
CA ASN A 23 24.78 -9.75 11.94
C ASN A 23 24.31 -8.44 11.27
N ASP A 24 25.09 -7.37 11.39
CA ASP A 24 24.76 -6.07 10.81
C ASP A 24 24.84 -6.11 9.28
N ALA A 25 25.90 -6.75 8.75
CA ALA A 25 26.07 -6.91 7.30
C ALA A 25 24.91 -7.72 6.68
N ILE A 26 24.50 -8.81 7.33
CA ILE A 26 23.35 -9.62 6.89
C ILE A 26 22.05 -8.83 6.96
N ALA A 27 21.81 -8.09 8.05
CA ALA A 27 20.60 -7.29 8.18
C ALA A 27 20.50 -6.21 7.09
N GLU A 28 21.62 -5.57 6.76
CA GLU A 28 21.70 -4.57 5.70
C GLU A 28 21.41 -5.19 4.31
N GLU A 29 22.04 -6.33 4.00
CA GLU A 29 21.85 -7.02 2.71
C GLU A 29 20.44 -7.62 2.57
N LEU A 30 19.85 -8.18 3.64
CA LEU A 30 18.46 -8.65 3.65
C LEU A 30 17.48 -7.50 3.41
N ASN A 31 17.67 -6.36 4.07
CA ASN A 31 16.81 -5.19 3.85
C ASN A 31 16.96 -4.65 2.42
N LYS A 32 18.17 -4.57 1.86
CA LYS A 32 18.34 -4.18 0.45
C LYS A 32 17.65 -5.14 -0.52
N LYS A 33 17.67 -6.45 -0.19
CA LYS A 33 17.11 -7.49 -1.06
C LYS A 33 15.58 -7.56 -0.96
N LEU A 34 14.99 -7.37 0.21
CA LEU A 34 13.57 -7.64 0.46
C LEU A 34 12.72 -6.40 0.75
N ALA A 35 13.30 -5.26 1.15
CA ALA A 35 12.49 -4.07 1.45
C ALA A 35 11.73 -3.58 0.21
N ASN A 36 10.45 -3.24 0.41
CA ASN A 36 9.53 -2.80 -0.64
C ASN A 36 9.38 -3.80 -1.81
N LYS A 37 9.66 -5.09 -1.58
CA LYS A 37 9.37 -6.14 -2.56
C LYS A 37 8.14 -6.93 -2.14
N VAL A 38 7.29 -7.21 -3.12
CA VAL A 38 6.19 -8.15 -2.97
C VAL A 38 6.72 -9.56 -3.18
N VAL A 39 6.50 -10.42 -2.20
CA VAL A 39 6.77 -11.86 -2.30
C VAL A 39 5.45 -12.56 -2.58
N TYR A 40 5.42 -13.38 -3.63
CA TYR A 40 4.23 -14.11 -4.05
C TYR A 40 3.66 -14.98 -2.91
N ASN A 41 2.34 -14.95 -2.71
CA ASN A 41 1.59 -15.58 -1.61
C ASN A 41 1.89 -15.08 -0.18
N VAL A 42 2.87 -14.19 -0.01
CA VAL A 42 3.33 -13.71 1.29
C VAL A 42 2.91 -12.27 1.54
N GLY A 43 3.04 -11.38 0.56
CA GLY A 43 2.66 -9.96 0.68
C GLY A 43 3.85 -8.99 0.50
N LEU A 44 3.67 -7.75 0.95
CA LEU A 44 4.69 -6.70 0.82
C LEU A 44 5.65 -6.72 2.01
N CYS A 45 6.94 -6.94 1.75
CA CYS A 45 7.99 -6.93 2.75
C CYS A 45 8.35 -5.51 3.20
N VAL A 46 8.29 -5.24 4.51
CA VAL A 46 8.56 -3.92 5.09
C VAL A 46 9.99 -3.85 5.65
N CYS A 47 10.29 -4.63 6.69
CA CYS A 47 11.59 -4.62 7.34
C CYS A 47 11.90 -5.96 8.05
N LEU A 48 13.20 -6.19 8.29
CA LEU A 48 13.66 -7.33 9.06
C LEU A 48 13.21 -7.21 10.52
N TYR A 49 12.60 -8.28 11.06
CA TYR A 49 12.20 -8.34 12.47
C TYR A 49 13.39 -8.79 13.34
N ASP A 50 13.84 -10.03 13.13
CA ASP A 50 15.04 -10.57 13.77
C ASP A 50 15.65 -11.73 12.99
N ILE A 51 16.87 -12.11 13.36
CA ILE A 51 17.58 -13.26 12.82
C ILE A 51 17.53 -14.36 13.88
N THR A 52 16.89 -15.49 13.56
CA THR A 52 16.68 -16.59 14.51
C THR A 52 17.86 -17.55 14.53
N LYS A 53 18.45 -17.82 13.36
CA LYS A 53 19.59 -18.75 13.23
C LYS A 53 20.50 -18.34 12.08
N LEU A 54 21.81 -18.33 12.35
CA LEU A 54 22.84 -18.28 11.32
C LEU A 54 23.45 -19.67 11.15
N GLU A 55 23.57 -20.12 9.90
CA GLU A 55 24.35 -21.31 9.55
C GLU A 55 25.80 -20.94 9.23
N ASP A 56 26.61 -21.94 8.91
CA ASP A 56 28.00 -21.74 8.54
C ASP A 56 28.13 -20.95 7.23
N SER A 57 29.15 -20.09 7.20
CA SER A 57 29.52 -19.32 6.03
C SER A 57 30.41 -20.14 5.08
N TYR A 58 30.04 -20.19 3.80
CA TYR A 58 30.80 -20.88 2.76
C TYR A 58 31.39 -19.90 1.74
N ILE A 59 32.60 -20.17 1.28
CA ILE A 59 33.26 -19.41 0.20
C ILE A 59 33.39 -20.35 -1.00
N PHE A 60 32.83 -19.96 -2.14
CA PHE A 60 32.91 -20.76 -3.35
C PHE A 60 34.25 -20.52 -4.07
N PRO A 61 34.87 -21.54 -4.66
CA PRO A 61 36.07 -21.35 -5.47
C PRO A 61 35.75 -20.44 -6.66
N GLY A 62 36.40 -19.27 -6.73
CA GLY A 62 36.18 -18.27 -7.78
C GLY A 62 35.36 -17.04 -7.34
N ASP A 63 34.70 -17.09 -6.18
CA ASP A 63 34.07 -15.91 -5.55
C ASP A 63 34.64 -15.69 -4.14
N GLY A 64 35.28 -14.54 -3.91
CA GLY A 64 35.82 -14.17 -2.60
C GLY A 64 34.76 -13.75 -1.58
N ALA A 65 33.47 -13.79 -1.94
CA ALA A 65 32.37 -13.46 -1.05
C ALA A 65 31.96 -14.66 -0.16
N SER A 66 31.55 -14.33 1.05
CA SER A 66 31.00 -15.29 2.02
C SER A 66 29.52 -15.48 1.76
N HIS A 67 29.08 -16.72 1.59
CA HIS A 67 27.68 -17.10 1.42
C HIS A 67 27.20 -17.73 2.72
N THR A 68 26.29 -17.06 3.42
CA THR A 68 25.77 -17.53 4.70
C THR A 68 24.29 -17.80 4.56
N LYS A 69 23.85 -19.01 4.95
CA LYS A 69 22.42 -19.30 5.03
C LYS A 69 21.88 -18.78 6.35
N VAL A 70 20.80 -18.02 6.28
CA VAL A 70 20.22 -17.31 7.42
C VAL A 70 18.74 -17.66 7.52
N HIS A 71 18.31 -18.00 8.73
CA HIS A 71 16.90 -18.11 9.09
C HIS A 71 16.53 -16.82 9.82
N PHE A 72 15.50 -16.15 9.33
CA PHE A 72 15.09 -14.86 9.86
C PHE A 72 13.58 -14.69 9.80
N ARG A 73 13.09 -13.75 10.58
CA ARG A 73 11.71 -13.32 10.56
C ARG A 73 11.61 -11.93 9.93
N TYR A 74 10.64 -11.76 9.05
CA TYR A 74 10.42 -10.50 8.36
C TYR A 74 9.02 -9.97 8.62
N VAL A 75 8.88 -8.66 8.76
CA VAL A 75 7.59 -8.01 8.89
C VAL A 75 7.02 -7.78 7.49
N VAL A 76 5.87 -8.38 7.23
CA VAL A 76 5.18 -8.33 5.94
C VAL A 76 3.82 -7.70 6.13
N PHE A 77 3.47 -6.77 5.25
CA PHE A 77 2.11 -6.26 5.12
C PHE A 77 1.27 -7.27 4.34
N LYS A 78 0.38 -7.94 5.08
CA LYS A 78 -0.61 -8.87 4.57
C LYS A 78 -1.87 -8.70 5.42
N PRO A 79 -2.79 -7.80 5.05
CA PRO A 79 -4.05 -7.68 5.76
C PRO A 79 -4.88 -8.95 5.59
N PHE A 80 -5.74 -9.23 6.56
CA PHE A 80 -6.64 -10.39 6.48
C PHE A 80 -7.98 -10.00 5.85
N LEU A 81 -8.70 -10.99 5.31
CA LEU A 81 -10.05 -10.76 4.79
C LEU A 81 -10.98 -10.26 5.90
N ASP A 82 -11.85 -9.32 5.58
CA ASP A 82 -12.72 -8.58 6.50
C ASP A 82 -12.00 -7.64 7.48
N GLU A 83 -10.69 -7.38 7.32
CA GLU A 83 -9.98 -6.36 8.10
C GLU A 83 -10.42 -4.94 7.72
N ILE A 84 -10.68 -4.08 8.70
CA ILE A 84 -11.05 -2.67 8.48
C ILE A 84 -9.80 -1.79 8.60
N LEU A 85 -9.50 -1.06 7.54
CA LEU A 85 -8.36 -0.14 7.42
C LEU A 85 -8.84 1.27 7.09
N ILE A 86 -7.96 2.25 7.30
CA ILE A 86 -8.20 3.65 6.96
C ILE A 86 -7.08 4.07 6.03
N GLY A 87 -7.43 4.65 4.89
CA GLY A 87 -6.49 5.13 3.90
C GLY A 87 -7.03 6.37 3.19
N LYS A 88 -6.20 6.98 2.36
CA LYS A 88 -6.53 8.21 1.66
C LYS A 88 -6.90 7.93 0.23
N ILE A 89 -7.93 8.60 -0.29
CA ILE A 89 -8.27 8.50 -1.71
C ILE A 89 -7.13 9.11 -2.52
N LYS A 90 -6.52 8.32 -3.42
CA LYS A 90 -5.44 8.79 -4.29
C LYS A 90 -6.03 9.43 -5.55
N TYR A 91 -6.90 8.70 -6.22
CA TYR A 91 -7.68 9.17 -7.36
C TYR A 91 -8.90 8.27 -7.56
N CYS A 92 -9.87 8.77 -8.30
CA CYS A 92 -11.08 8.06 -8.67
C CYS A 92 -11.04 7.79 -10.18
N SER A 93 -11.54 6.63 -10.58
CA SER A 93 -11.65 6.24 -11.99
C SER A 93 -12.97 5.51 -12.23
N GLN A 94 -13.30 5.25 -13.50
CA GLN A 94 -14.47 4.45 -13.85
C GLN A 94 -14.36 2.99 -13.38
N GLU A 95 -13.13 2.45 -13.26
CA GLU A 95 -12.88 1.10 -12.74
C GLU A 95 -13.08 1.03 -11.21
N GLY A 96 -13.10 2.17 -10.52
CA GLY A 96 -13.28 2.25 -9.08
C GLY A 96 -12.50 3.38 -8.41
N VAL A 97 -12.54 3.40 -7.08
CA VAL A 97 -11.79 4.35 -6.25
C VAL A 97 -10.45 3.75 -5.84
N HIS A 98 -9.35 4.44 -6.13
CA HIS A 98 -8.01 4.02 -5.73
C HIS A 98 -7.62 4.66 -4.42
N VAL A 99 -7.15 3.85 -3.48
CA VAL A 99 -6.81 4.27 -2.12
C VAL A 99 -5.32 4.03 -1.87
N THR A 100 -4.69 4.93 -1.11
CA THR A 100 -3.31 4.79 -0.65
C THR A 100 -3.24 4.70 0.86
N LEU A 101 -2.37 3.83 1.36
CA LEU A 101 -1.96 3.75 2.77
C LEU A 101 -0.61 4.46 3.03
N GLY A 102 -0.08 5.14 2.01
CA GLY A 102 1.22 5.82 2.03
C GLY A 102 2.39 4.94 1.60
N PHE A 103 2.47 3.70 2.11
CA PHE A 103 3.50 2.73 1.68
C PHE A 103 2.97 1.69 0.66
N PHE A 104 1.65 1.64 0.46
CA PHE A 104 0.98 0.73 -0.46
C PHE A 104 -0.17 1.46 -1.16
N ASP A 105 -0.19 1.39 -2.48
CA ASP A 105 -1.07 2.19 -3.35
C ASP A 105 -1.99 1.34 -4.23
N ASP A 106 -1.75 0.03 -4.32
CA ASP A 106 -2.50 -0.89 -5.19
C ASP A 106 -3.75 -1.41 -4.47
N ILE A 107 -4.59 -0.49 -4.01
CA ILE A 107 -5.88 -0.76 -3.34
C ILE A 107 -7.00 -0.20 -4.21
N VAL A 108 -7.96 -1.06 -4.57
CA VAL A 108 -9.08 -0.70 -5.44
C VAL A 108 -10.41 -1.01 -4.75
N ILE A 109 -11.28 -0.01 -4.70
CA ILE A 109 -12.69 -0.18 -4.34
C ILE A 109 -13.48 -0.27 -5.65
N PRO A 110 -13.94 -1.45 -6.05
CA PRO A 110 -14.70 -1.60 -7.27
C PRO A 110 -16.12 -1.02 -7.07
N PRO A 111 -16.76 -0.52 -8.14
CA PRO A 111 -18.01 0.23 -8.04
C PRO A 111 -19.18 -0.57 -7.47
N GLU A 112 -19.16 -1.90 -7.62
CA GLU A 112 -20.19 -2.79 -7.06
C GLU A 112 -20.11 -2.86 -5.53
N SER A 113 -18.96 -2.51 -4.97
CA SER A 113 -18.68 -2.51 -3.53
C SER A 113 -18.79 -1.12 -2.89
N LEU A 114 -19.18 -0.10 -3.66
CA LEU A 114 -19.51 1.24 -3.18
C LEU A 114 -20.91 1.29 -2.56
N GLN A 115 -21.16 2.35 -1.80
CA GLN A 115 -22.46 2.60 -1.17
C GLN A 115 -23.48 2.98 -2.24
N GLN A 116 -24.59 2.27 -2.32
CA GLN A 116 -25.66 2.58 -3.26
C GLN A 116 -26.62 3.60 -2.64
N PRO A 117 -27.10 4.61 -3.40
CA PRO A 117 -26.84 4.89 -4.82
C PRO A 117 -25.59 5.76 -5.04
N ALA A 118 -24.54 5.18 -5.64
CA ALA A 118 -23.35 5.92 -6.09
C ALA A 118 -23.39 6.13 -7.60
N LYS A 119 -23.02 7.34 -8.04
CA LYS A 119 -22.88 7.73 -9.45
C LYS A 119 -21.45 8.20 -9.70
N PHE A 120 -20.92 7.86 -10.87
CA PHE A 120 -19.63 8.35 -11.32
C PHE A 120 -19.84 9.55 -12.24
N ASP A 121 -19.21 10.68 -11.92
CA ASP A 121 -19.13 11.84 -12.81
C ASP A 121 -17.83 11.76 -13.61
N GLU A 122 -17.94 11.54 -14.92
CA GLU A 122 -16.79 11.45 -15.82
C GLU A 122 -16.09 12.81 -16.04
N ALA A 123 -16.82 13.92 -15.94
CA ALA A 123 -16.26 15.25 -16.15
C ALA A 123 -15.34 15.65 -15.00
N GLU A 124 -15.72 15.30 -13.77
CA GLU A 124 -14.93 15.58 -12.56
C GLU A 124 -14.02 14.41 -12.14
N GLN A 125 -14.23 13.21 -12.71
CA GLN A 125 -13.59 11.96 -12.29
C GLN A 125 -13.78 11.70 -10.80
N VAL A 126 -15.00 11.93 -10.29
CA VAL A 126 -15.35 11.80 -8.87
C VAL A 126 -16.53 10.84 -8.72
N TRP A 127 -16.50 10.05 -7.66
CA TRP A 127 -17.65 9.26 -7.23
C TRP A 127 -18.51 10.07 -6.27
N VAL A 128 -19.80 10.18 -6.60
CA VAL A 128 -20.81 10.90 -5.83
C VAL A 128 -21.75 9.88 -5.19
N TRP A 129 -21.90 9.96 -3.89
CA TRP A 129 -22.91 9.18 -3.17
C TRP A 129 -24.10 10.08 -2.83
N GLU A 130 -25.26 9.77 -3.40
CA GLU A 130 -26.50 10.47 -3.11
C GLU A 130 -27.20 9.77 -1.93
N TYR A 131 -27.43 10.47 -0.82
CA TYR A 131 -28.22 9.93 0.28
C TYR A 131 -29.50 10.75 0.48
N GLU A 132 -30.63 10.04 0.56
CA GLU A 132 -31.93 10.64 0.86
C GLU A 132 -32.07 10.79 2.38
N THR A 133 -32.32 12.03 2.82
CA THR A 133 -32.67 12.34 4.21
C THR A 133 -34.05 12.99 4.22
N ASP A 134 -34.70 13.05 5.39
CA ASP A 134 -36.04 13.65 5.53
C ASP A 134 -36.11 15.14 5.09
N GLU A 135 -34.94 15.78 4.91
CA GLU A 135 -34.75 17.19 4.55
C GLU A 135 -34.28 17.40 3.09
N GLY A 136 -34.07 16.32 2.32
CA GLY A 136 -33.65 16.37 0.91
C GLY A 136 -32.63 15.31 0.52
N ALA A 137 -32.31 15.26 -0.78
CA ALA A 137 -31.18 14.49 -1.31
C ALA A 137 -29.88 15.29 -1.10
N HIS A 138 -28.90 14.64 -0.49
CA HIS A 138 -27.58 15.21 -0.26
C HIS A 138 -26.52 14.42 -1.02
N ASP A 139 -25.66 15.14 -1.73
CA ASP A 139 -24.60 14.58 -2.55
C ASP A 139 -23.28 14.66 -1.77
N LEU A 140 -22.66 13.51 -1.49
CA LEU A 140 -21.35 13.43 -0.88
C LEU A 140 -20.32 13.07 -1.96
N TYR A 141 -19.41 14.00 -2.21
CA TYR A 141 -18.31 13.84 -3.15
C TYR A 141 -17.15 13.12 -2.46
N MET A 142 -16.62 12.08 -3.11
CA MET A 142 -15.40 11.41 -2.65
C MET A 142 -14.18 12.10 -3.26
N ASP A 143 -13.69 13.13 -2.57
CA ASP A 143 -12.56 13.94 -3.03
C ASP A 143 -11.20 13.26 -2.80
N GLN A 144 -10.22 13.65 -3.62
CA GLN A 144 -8.84 13.19 -3.47
C GLN A 144 -8.26 13.67 -2.14
N GLY A 145 -7.61 12.77 -1.42
CA GLY A 145 -6.94 13.04 -0.15
C GLY A 145 -7.82 12.89 1.10
N GLU A 146 -9.11 12.60 0.94
CA GLU A 146 -9.98 12.29 2.08
C GLU A 146 -9.67 10.93 2.69
N ASP A 147 -9.80 10.83 4.02
CA ASP A 147 -9.63 9.59 4.76
C ASP A 147 -10.89 8.72 4.63
N VAL A 148 -10.77 7.58 3.96
CA VAL A 148 -11.85 6.60 3.79
C VAL A 148 -11.58 5.35 4.63
N ARG A 149 -12.62 4.86 5.30
CA ARG A 149 -12.61 3.58 6.01
C ARG A 149 -13.15 2.49 5.10
N PHE A 150 -12.36 1.45 4.88
CA PHE A 150 -12.71 0.35 4.01
C PHE A 150 -12.42 -0.98 4.67
N ARG A 151 -13.09 -2.02 4.20
CA ARG A 151 -12.91 -3.41 4.60
C ARG A 151 -12.27 -4.19 3.47
N VAL A 152 -11.23 -4.98 3.75
CA VAL A 152 -10.61 -5.88 2.78
C VAL A 152 -11.58 -7.00 2.45
N VAL A 153 -11.91 -7.17 1.17
CA VAL A 153 -12.83 -8.21 0.69
C VAL A 153 -12.08 -9.35 0.03
N ASP A 154 -11.06 -9.01 -0.76
CA ASP A 154 -10.26 -10.00 -1.49
C ASP A 154 -8.82 -9.50 -1.71
N GLU A 155 -7.90 -10.44 -1.92
CA GLU A 155 -6.50 -10.18 -2.25
C GLU A 155 -6.09 -10.93 -3.52
N VAL A 156 -5.46 -10.22 -4.46
CA VAL A 156 -5.05 -10.78 -5.75
C VAL A 156 -3.53 -10.68 -5.89
N PHE A 157 -2.88 -11.83 -6.12
CA PHE A 157 -1.46 -11.91 -6.43
C PHE A 157 -1.27 -12.25 -7.91
N VAL A 158 -0.56 -11.39 -8.63
CA VAL A 158 -0.19 -11.62 -10.03
C VAL A 158 1.28 -12.01 -10.08
N ASP A 159 1.59 -13.17 -10.66
CA ASP A 159 2.97 -13.57 -10.89
C ASP A 159 3.56 -12.77 -12.07
N THR A 160 4.40 -11.79 -11.77
CA THR A 160 5.10 -10.96 -12.76
C THR A 160 6.38 -11.63 -13.28
N SER A 161 6.53 -12.95 -13.13
CA SER A 161 7.63 -13.67 -13.73
C SER A 161 7.68 -13.41 -15.26
N PRO A 162 8.86 -13.09 -15.81
CA PRO A 162 8.95 -12.75 -17.23
C PRO A 162 8.51 -13.97 -18.05
N SER A 163 7.41 -13.82 -18.78
CA SER A 163 7.01 -14.79 -19.82
C SER A 163 8.18 -14.96 -20.79
N GLY A 164 8.45 -16.22 -21.16
CA GLY A 164 9.68 -16.66 -21.81
C GLY A 164 10.07 -15.87 -23.06
N PRO A 165 11.32 -16.02 -23.55
CA PRO A 165 11.79 -15.24 -24.68
C PRO A 165 10.84 -15.46 -25.86
N VAL A 166 10.17 -14.39 -26.30
CA VAL A 166 9.56 -14.34 -27.62
C VAL A 166 10.67 -14.72 -28.58
N THR A 167 10.57 -15.90 -29.17
CA THR A 167 11.45 -16.36 -30.23
C THR A 167 11.40 -15.31 -31.34
N ALA A 168 12.49 -14.56 -31.48
CA ALA A 168 12.76 -13.83 -32.71
C ALA A 168 12.67 -14.85 -33.86
N PRO A 169 11.91 -14.56 -34.94
CA PRO A 169 11.86 -15.46 -36.08
C PRO A 169 13.29 -15.67 -36.59
N THR A 170 13.70 -16.94 -36.69
CA THR A 170 14.92 -17.31 -37.38
C THR A 170 14.70 -17.07 -38.86
N GLU A 171 15.08 -15.89 -39.37
CA GLU A 171 15.20 -15.66 -40.80
C GLU A 171 16.66 -15.87 -41.24
N ALA A 172 16.82 -16.84 -42.14
CA ALA A 172 18.02 -17.04 -42.94
C ALA A 172 18.30 -15.79 -43.83
N PRO A 173 19.56 -15.54 -44.23
CA PRO A 173 19.96 -14.24 -44.77
C PRO A 173 19.51 -14.05 -46.22
N GLY A 174 18.73 -13.00 -46.48
CA GLY A 174 18.39 -12.59 -47.84
C GLY A 174 17.58 -11.29 -47.93
N ALA A 175 18.27 -10.24 -48.40
CA ALA A 175 17.74 -9.00 -48.99
C ALA A 175 17.18 -7.89 -48.07
N ALA A 176 17.82 -6.71 -48.18
CA ALA A 176 17.43 -5.43 -47.58
C ALA A 176 16.05 -4.95 -48.07
N THR A 177 15.29 -4.23 -47.23
CA THR A 177 15.21 -2.75 -47.16
C THR A 177 14.06 -2.33 -46.23
N THR A 178 14.21 -1.14 -45.65
CA THR A 178 13.20 -0.24 -45.03
C THR A 178 13.03 -0.27 -43.51
N ALA A 179 13.24 0.94 -42.97
CA ALA A 179 13.07 1.35 -41.59
C ALA A 179 11.59 1.47 -41.23
N GLY A 180 11.26 1.18 -39.97
CA GLY A 180 9.97 1.54 -39.40
C GLY A 180 9.66 0.83 -38.09
N ALA A 181 9.46 1.64 -37.05
CA ALA A 181 8.76 1.36 -35.80
C ALA A 181 9.44 0.40 -34.80
N ALA A 182 10.11 1.00 -33.82
CA ALA A 182 10.19 0.45 -32.48
C ALA A 182 8.75 0.34 -31.94
N ASP A 183 8.26 -0.87 -31.79
CA ASP A 183 7.05 -1.17 -31.03
C ASP A 183 7.40 -1.04 -29.54
N GLU A 184 7.22 0.16 -29.00
CA GLU A 184 7.07 0.36 -27.56
C GLU A 184 5.72 -0.22 -27.14
N GLY A 185 5.65 -1.55 -27.09
CA GLY A 185 4.63 -2.27 -26.33
C GLY A 185 4.86 -2.00 -24.85
N GLY A 186 4.33 -0.87 -24.37
CA GLY A 186 4.18 -0.58 -22.95
C GLY A 186 3.30 -1.65 -22.33
N GLN A 187 3.89 -2.80 -21.97
CA GLN A 187 3.26 -3.76 -21.09
C GLN A 187 2.92 -2.99 -19.82
N LYS A 188 1.63 -2.71 -19.64
CA LYS A 188 1.05 -2.20 -18.41
C LYS A 188 1.47 -3.21 -17.34
N LYS A 189 2.55 -2.93 -16.62
CA LYS A 189 3.07 -3.83 -15.59
C LYS A 189 1.99 -3.93 -14.54
N GLU A 190 1.26 -5.05 -14.56
CA GLU A 190 0.25 -5.33 -13.56
C GLU A 190 0.91 -5.34 -12.18
N ALA A 191 0.25 -4.73 -11.20
CA ALA A 191 0.74 -4.70 -9.85
C ALA A 191 0.81 -6.16 -9.32
N PRO A 192 1.95 -6.59 -8.75
CA PRO A 192 2.12 -7.97 -8.29
C PRO A 192 1.22 -8.31 -7.09
N TYR A 193 0.73 -7.30 -6.38
CA TYR A 193 -0.20 -7.45 -5.27
C TYR A 193 -1.24 -6.34 -5.31
N THR A 194 -2.51 -6.72 -5.41
CA THR A 194 -3.65 -5.80 -5.45
C THR A 194 -4.65 -6.20 -4.38
N LEU A 195 -5.15 -5.22 -3.63
CA LEU A 195 -6.19 -5.42 -2.63
C LEU A 195 -7.54 -4.92 -3.16
N ILE A 196 -8.56 -5.79 -3.08
CA ILE A 196 -9.94 -5.45 -3.39
C ILE A 196 -10.66 -5.17 -2.07
N VAL A 197 -11.25 -3.99 -1.96
CA VAL A 197 -11.82 -3.48 -0.71
C VAL A 197 -13.25 -2.96 -0.92
N SER A 198 -14.02 -2.87 0.16
CA SER A 198 -15.41 -2.37 0.16
C SER A 198 -15.64 -1.34 1.24
N VAL A 199 -16.49 -0.35 0.94
CA VAL A 199 -16.92 0.72 1.87
C VAL A 199 -18.35 0.43 2.41
N GLY A 200 -18.93 -0.73 2.08
CA GLY A 200 -20.35 -1.07 2.25
C GLY A 200 -20.75 -1.83 3.52
N GLY A 201 -20.03 -1.68 4.64
CA GLY A 201 -20.36 -2.35 5.90
C GLY A 201 -20.69 -1.38 7.03
N ALA A 202 -21.96 -1.02 7.19
CA ALA A 202 -22.56 -0.36 8.37
C ALA A 202 -21.62 0.61 9.14
N GLY A 203 -21.22 1.66 8.45
CA GLY A 203 -20.61 2.85 9.03
C GLY A 203 -21.13 4.06 8.28
N GLY A 204 -22.46 4.24 8.22
CA GLY A 204 -23.01 5.52 7.79
C GLY A 204 -22.40 6.66 8.64
N PRO A 205 -22.45 7.91 8.17
CA PRO A 205 -21.91 9.08 8.88
C PRO A 205 -22.67 9.45 10.17
N GLY A 206 -23.18 8.45 10.91
CA GLY A 206 -23.82 8.55 12.22
C GLY A 206 -23.04 7.88 13.36
N GLY A 207 -21.83 7.37 13.11
CA GLY A 207 -20.93 6.87 14.14
C GLY A 207 -20.34 8.01 14.99
N ARG A 208 -21.18 8.64 15.83
CA ARG A 208 -20.78 9.60 16.87
C ARG A 208 -19.76 8.95 17.82
N GLY A 209 -18.48 9.03 17.48
CA GLY A 209 -17.42 9.10 18.46
C GLY A 209 -17.56 10.42 19.19
N ALA A 210 -17.94 10.37 20.46
CA ALA A 210 -17.90 11.50 21.37
C ALA A 210 -16.43 11.96 21.52
N GLY A 211 -16.00 12.83 20.63
CA GLY A 211 -14.72 13.55 20.67
C GLY A 211 -15.03 15.03 20.61
N HIS A 212 -15.09 15.66 21.78
CA HIS A 212 -15.25 17.08 21.96
C HIS A 212 -14.08 17.83 21.31
N THR A 213 -14.31 18.44 20.16
CA THR A 213 -13.46 19.52 19.63
C THR A 213 -14.34 20.60 19.01
N ASP A 214 -14.57 21.66 19.78
CA ASP A 214 -15.14 22.94 19.36
C ASP A 214 -14.40 23.53 18.15
N ALA A 215 -15.09 23.68 17.03
CA ALA A 215 -14.67 24.57 15.94
C ALA A 215 -15.40 25.91 16.09
N ARG A 216 -14.69 26.88 16.66
CA ARG A 216 -15.08 28.30 16.76
C ARG A 216 -15.33 28.89 15.37
N THR A 217 -16.54 29.39 15.16
CA THR A 217 -16.86 30.32 14.09
C THR A 217 -16.23 31.68 14.39
N HIS A 218 -15.52 32.23 13.40
CA HIS A 218 -14.96 33.57 13.42
C HIS A 218 -16.10 34.60 13.26
N THR A 219 -16.45 35.33 14.32
CA THR A 219 -17.12 36.64 14.20
C THR A 219 -16.30 37.67 14.96
N GLY A 220 -16.16 38.84 14.34
CA GLY A 220 -15.14 39.84 14.61
C GLY A 220 -15.09 40.34 16.05
N GLY A 221 -13.87 40.68 16.47
CA GLY A 221 -13.59 41.22 17.78
C GLY A 221 -13.92 42.70 17.93
N ALA A 222 -14.20 43.09 19.17
CA ALA A 222 -13.74 44.35 19.73
C ALA A 222 -13.71 44.26 21.27
N SER A 223 -12.51 44.43 21.82
CA SER A 223 -12.20 45.11 23.09
C SER A 223 -12.43 44.42 24.45
N GLN A 224 -11.32 43.88 24.99
CA GLN A 224 -10.74 44.18 26.31
C GLN A 224 -11.31 43.57 27.62
N PRO A 225 -10.47 43.42 28.68
CA PRO A 225 -10.23 42.11 29.29
C PRO A 225 -10.41 42.02 30.83
N LEU A 226 -10.34 40.78 31.32
CA LEU A 226 -9.81 40.33 32.63
C LEU A 226 -10.37 40.98 33.91
N ARG A 227 -11.10 40.21 34.73
CA ARG A 227 -10.62 39.73 36.05
C ARG A 227 -11.69 39.03 36.92
N LEU A 228 -11.14 38.18 37.78
CA LEU A 228 -11.60 37.71 39.11
C LEU A 228 -12.54 36.48 39.23
N VAL A 229 -11.91 35.39 39.68
CA VAL A 229 -12.41 34.35 40.60
C VAL A 229 -12.85 35.02 41.93
N PRO A 230 -13.94 34.61 42.62
CA PRO A 230 -13.91 33.58 43.70
C PRO A 230 -15.15 32.65 43.70
N ALA A 231 -15.02 31.33 43.96
CA ALA A 231 -15.02 30.62 45.25
C ALA A 231 -16.40 30.35 45.90
N LEU A 232 -16.60 29.09 46.33
CA LEU A 232 -17.47 28.60 47.43
C LEU A 232 -19.00 28.70 47.20
N THR A 233 -19.80 27.63 47.22
CA THR A 233 -20.23 26.74 48.35
C THR A 233 -21.21 25.71 47.72
N ALA A 234 -21.14 24.39 47.97
CA ALA A 234 -21.73 23.65 49.11
C ALA A 234 -23.22 23.93 49.35
N ASP A 235 -24.12 23.12 48.78
CA ASP A 235 -24.98 22.12 49.48
C ASP A 235 -25.57 21.15 48.44
#